data_AF-A0A524C400-F1
#
_entry.id   AF-A0A524C400-F1
#
_cell.length_a   1.000
_cell.length_b   1.000
_cell.length_c   1.000
_cell.angle_alpha   90.00
_cell.angle_beta   90.00
_cell.angle_gamma   90.00
#
_symmetry.space_group_name_H-M   'P 1'
#
loop_
_entity.id
_entity.type
_entity.pdbx_description
1 polymer ?
#
loop_
_entity_poly.entity_id
_entity_poly.type
_entity_poly.pdbx_seq_one_letter_code
_entity_poly.pdbx_strand_id
1 'polypeptide(L)'
;MPDIRIKTPNLDEIFEKWKQKASRTDHKKMEKQFGTKGAIFSLDAISAAEYVKDTLKEAAIYFAVKKTLGPAPKTKDENTVTASKVAREYFYSFKGTGKVNKENWKEKEMVPMFESIQAVPCNNCKGKGYVENKCKTCGGTGMIEETLTVLVGEALKKEKRPFAYSCDACYGSGSRKDLCKECEGHKNLYKYEILPVPFQTVVTGLPVLHSSAQTKYEKEIGEDLQKVLDDVEGIKFSDFKELESKVEASLGYMNKNIKKTVSSAKSDHKSYNKDKDTQITTPIYLFPLIQMFCETKKGSKFEIYSLGSANKFMIYSNF
;
A
#
# COMPACT_ATOMS: atom_id res chain seq x y z
N MET A 1 15.18 37.37 5.84
CA MET A 1 15.56 35.99 6.21
C MET A 1 17.03 35.83 5.85
N PRO A 2 17.88 35.27 6.74
CA PRO A 2 19.30 35.12 6.46
C PRO A 2 19.51 34.31 5.18
N ASP A 3 20.55 34.68 4.43
CA ASP A 3 20.94 34.06 3.16
C ASP A 3 21.35 32.60 3.45
N ILE A 4 20.45 31.64 3.20
CA ILE A 4 20.68 30.22 3.51
C ILE A 4 21.59 29.63 2.43
N ARG A 5 22.85 30.03 2.45
CA ARG A 5 23.89 29.50 1.56
C ARG A 5 24.65 28.40 2.27
N ILE A 6 24.76 27.25 1.63
CA ILE A 6 25.63 26.17 2.08
C ILE A 6 26.96 26.26 1.36
N LYS A 7 28.06 26.30 2.11
CA LYS A 7 29.39 26.27 1.51
C LYS A 7 29.71 24.83 1.11
N THR A 8 30.03 24.62 -0.16
CA THR A 8 30.49 23.32 -0.66
C THR A 8 31.90 23.00 -0.15
N PRO A 9 32.22 21.72 0.11
CA PRO A 9 33.55 21.31 0.54
C PRO A 9 34.62 21.61 -0.51
N ASN A 10 35.85 21.85 -0.04
CA ASN A 10 36.98 22.08 -0.92
C ASN A 10 37.39 20.76 -1.61
N LEU A 11 37.78 20.84 -2.88
CA LEU A 11 38.25 19.69 -3.67
C LEU A 11 39.43 18.97 -3.00
N ASP A 12 40.37 19.72 -2.42
CA ASP A 12 41.51 19.13 -1.73
C ASP A 12 41.07 18.37 -0.48
N GLU A 13 40.12 18.90 0.30
CA GLU A 13 39.57 18.24 1.49
C GLU A 13 38.81 16.97 1.13
N ILE A 14 38.03 17.00 0.04
CA ILE A 14 37.33 15.83 -0.49
C ILE A 14 38.34 14.77 -0.89
N PHE A 15 39.34 15.15 -1.68
CA PHE A 15 40.36 14.23 -2.16
C PHE A 15 41.16 13.62 -1.02
N GLU A 16 41.54 14.42 -0.01
CA GLU A 16 42.29 13.95 1.16
C GLU A 16 41.47 12.96 2.00
N LYS A 17 40.21 13.28 2.27
CA LYS A 17 39.33 12.38 3.05
C LYS A 17 39.02 11.10 2.26
N TRP A 18 38.90 11.17 0.94
CA TRP A 18 38.83 9.98 0.07
C TRP A 18 40.13 9.16 0.16
N LYS A 19 41.30 9.80 0.00
CA LYS A 19 42.62 9.16 0.05
C LYS A 19 42.82 8.40 1.35
N GLN A 20 42.46 9.01 2.48
CA GLN A 20 42.52 8.37 3.79
C GLN A 20 41.60 7.14 3.87
N LYS A 21 40.36 7.24 3.36
CA LYS A 21 39.41 6.10 3.32
C LYS A 21 39.95 4.97 2.43
N ALA A 22 40.34 5.29 1.19
CA ALA A 22 40.84 4.33 0.21
C ALA A 22 42.15 3.66 0.65
N SER A 23 43.02 4.37 1.38
CA SER A 23 44.25 3.77 1.93
C SER A 23 43.97 2.65 2.93
N ARG A 24 42.83 2.70 3.64
CA ARG A 24 42.44 1.69 4.63
C ARG A 24 41.72 0.51 3.98
N THR A 25 40.89 0.76 2.98
CA THR A 25 40.07 -0.27 2.32
C THR A 25 40.79 -0.93 1.15
N ASP A 26 41.56 -0.17 0.38
CA ASP A 26 42.08 -0.54 -0.94
C ASP A 26 43.60 -0.28 -1.07
N HIS A 27 44.36 -0.41 0.03
CA HIS A 27 45.80 -0.11 0.08
C HIS A 27 46.60 -0.68 -1.10
N LYS A 28 46.42 -1.97 -1.41
CA LYS A 28 47.14 -2.64 -2.51
C LYS A 28 46.82 -2.04 -3.87
N LYS A 29 45.56 -1.62 -4.08
CA LYS A 29 45.11 -1.00 -5.31
C LYS A 29 45.63 0.43 -5.42
N MET A 30 45.65 1.17 -4.31
CA MET A 30 46.27 2.49 -4.21
C MET A 30 47.75 2.43 -4.60
N GLU A 31 48.53 1.54 -3.99
CA GLU A 31 49.94 1.34 -4.32
C GLU A 31 50.14 0.93 -5.78
N LYS A 32 49.31 0.01 -6.28
CA LYS A 32 49.36 -0.40 -7.69
C LYS A 32 49.11 0.76 -8.65
N GLN A 33 48.19 1.68 -8.35
CA GLN A 33 47.79 2.72 -9.30
C GLN A 33 48.60 4.01 -9.17
N PHE A 34 48.99 4.38 -7.95
CA PHE A 34 49.68 5.63 -7.65
C PHE A 34 51.17 5.43 -7.36
N GLY A 35 51.62 4.20 -7.07
CA GLY A 35 53.02 3.90 -6.78
C GLY A 35 53.93 4.07 -7.99
N THR A 36 55.11 4.64 -7.73
CA THR A 36 56.19 4.83 -8.71
C THR A 36 57.19 3.69 -8.59
N LYS A 37 57.61 3.12 -9.72
CA LYS A 37 58.55 1.99 -9.74
C LYS A 37 59.88 2.41 -9.08
N GLY A 38 60.29 1.68 -8.04
CA GLY A 38 61.54 1.91 -7.32
C GLY A 38 61.47 2.95 -6.19
N ALA A 39 60.30 3.54 -5.92
CA ALA A 39 60.08 4.44 -4.78
C ALA A 39 59.18 3.78 -3.73
N ILE A 40 59.38 4.14 -2.45
CA ILE A 40 58.47 3.74 -1.37
C ILE A 40 57.13 4.44 -1.56
N PHE A 41 56.04 3.68 -1.53
CA PHE A 41 54.70 4.23 -1.65
C PHE A 41 54.37 5.13 -0.45
N SER A 42 53.96 6.37 -0.73
CA SER A 42 53.49 7.32 0.28
C SER A 42 52.23 8.02 -0.22
N LEU A 43 51.26 8.22 0.69
CA LEU A 43 50.04 8.97 0.41
C LEU A 43 50.30 10.47 0.22
N ASP A 44 51.39 10.99 0.79
CA ASP A 44 51.74 12.42 0.69
C ASP A 44 52.16 12.81 -0.73
N ALA A 45 52.60 11.83 -1.53
CA ALA A 45 52.93 12.03 -2.93
C ALA A 45 51.70 12.04 -3.86
N ILE A 46 50.48 11.88 -3.31
CA ILE A 46 49.23 11.85 -4.06
C ILE A 46 48.43 13.10 -3.71
N SER A 47 48.23 13.99 -4.69
CA SER A 47 47.52 15.26 -4.50
C SER A 47 46.36 15.44 -5.49
N ALA A 48 45.33 16.19 -5.08
CA ALA A 48 44.19 16.44 -5.94
C ALA A 48 44.62 17.14 -7.25
N ALA A 49 45.57 18.08 -7.17
CA ALA A 49 46.08 18.85 -8.31
C ALA A 49 46.64 17.99 -9.45
N GLU A 50 47.22 16.82 -9.15
CA GLU A 50 47.77 15.94 -10.18
C GLU A 50 46.71 15.02 -10.81
N TYR A 51 45.79 14.53 -9.98
CA TYR A 51 44.95 13.38 -10.31
C TYR A 51 43.50 13.75 -10.64
N VAL A 52 43.01 14.91 -10.19
CA VAL A 52 41.66 15.39 -10.52
C VAL A 52 41.72 16.10 -11.87
N LYS A 53 40.94 15.61 -12.83
CA LYS A 53 40.91 16.12 -14.21
C LYS A 53 39.75 17.07 -14.45
N ASP A 54 38.61 16.79 -13.85
CA ASP A 54 37.42 17.62 -13.97
C ASP A 54 36.55 17.49 -12.72
N THR A 55 35.71 18.49 -12.49
CA THR A 55 34.77 18.52 -11.37
C THR A 55 33.43 19.09 -11.79
N LEU A 56 32.36 18.38 -11.44
CA LEU A 56 30.99 18.86 -11.63
C LEU A 56 30.36 19.21 -10.29
N LYS A 57 29.72 20.38 -10.26
CA LYS A 57 28.88 20.82 -9.15
C LYS A 57 27.45 20.37 -9.42
N GLU A 58 26.98 19.49 -8.57
CA GLU A 58 25.70 18.80 -8.64
C GLU A 58 24.93 19.00 -7.33
N ALA A 59 23.75 18.40 -7.19
CA ALA A 59 22.95 18.45 -5.98
C ALA A 59 22.26 17.12 -5.74
N ALA A 60 21.92 16.85 -4.49
CA ALA A 60 21.01 15.78 -4.14
C ALA A 60 19.84 16.32 -3.32
N ILE A 61 18.65 15.74 -3.55
CA ILE A 61 17.43 16.07 -2.83
C ILE A 61 17.00 14.82 -2.09
N TYR A 62 16.79 14.97 -0.78
CA TYR A 62 16.42 13.88 0.09
C TYR A 62 15.13 14.19 0.86
N PHE A 63 14.26 13.20 0.97
CA PHE A 63 13.17 13.18 1.94
C PHE A 63 12.83 11.73 2.30
N ALA A 64 12.34 11.50 3.51
CA ALA A 64 11.94 10.18 3.96
C ALA A 64 10.41 10.06 3.97
N VAL A 65 9.93 8.96 3.41
CA VAL A 65 8.50 8.60 3.45
C VAL A 65 8.29 7.42 4.39
N LYS A 66 7.26 7.50 5.21
CA LYS A 66 6.70 6.35 5.92
C LYS A 66 5.60 5.79 5.06
N LYS A 67 5.81 4.60 4.52
CA LYS A 67 4.71 3.83 3.95
C LYS A 67 3.99 3.14 5.09
N THR A 68 2.72 3.40 5.22
CA THR A 68 1.80 2.73 6.12
C THR A 68 0.98 1.78 5.26
N LEU A 69 1.22 0.47 5.38
CA LEU A 69 0.28 -0.51 4.84
C LEU A 69 -0.96 -0.49 5.75
N GLY A 70 -1.84 0.48 5.50
CA GLY A 70 -3.01 0.78 6.32
C GLY A 70 -4.12 -0.25 6.15
N PRO A 71 -5.06 -0.34 7.12
CA PRO A 71 -6.25 -1.15 6.96
C PRO A 71 -7.09 -0.62 5.79
N ALA A 72 -7.65 -1.53 5.01
CA ALA A 72 -8.55 -1.23 3.91
C ALA A 72 -9.77 -0.39 4.36
N PRO A 73 -10.46 0.31 3.43
CA PRO A 73 -11.54 1.25 3.74
C PRO A 73 -12.58 0.71 4.73
N LYS A 74 -13.08 1.58 5.61
CA LYS A 74 -14.13 1.30 6.62
C LYS A 74 -15.52 1.07 6.01
N THR A 75 -15.61 0.76 4.72
CA THR A 75 -16.88 0.37 4.10
C THR A 75 -17.24 -1.02 4.60
N LYS A 76 -18.39 -1.13 5.25
CA LYS A 76 -18.95 -2.39 5.70
C LYS A 76 -20.12 -2.68 4.79
N ASP A 77 -19.97 -3.71 3.96
CA ASP A 77 -21.05 -4.22 3.13
C ASP A 77 -21.63 -5.48 3.77
N GLU A 78 -22.92 -5.70 3.60
CA GLU A 78 -23.63 -6.83 4.18
C GLU A 78 -24.37 -7.58 3.08
N ASN A 79 -24.22 -8.90 3.07
CA ASN A 79 -24.94 -9.79 2.16
C ASN A 79 -25.88 -10.70 2.94
N THR A 80 -27.06 -10.97 2.38
CA THR A 80 -28.03 -11.92 2.93
C THR A 80 -28.39 -12.96 1.88
N VAL A 81 -28.15 -14.24 2.16
CA VAL A 81 -28.32 -15.33 1.19
C VAL A 81 -28.89 -16.60 1.84
N THR A 82 -29.27 -17.60 1.03
CA THR A 82 -29.73 -18.91 1.52
C THR A 82 -28.57 -19.80 1.98
N ALA A 83 -28.85 -20.83 2.79
CA ALA A 83 -27.84 -21.77 3.28
C ALA A 83 -26.98 -22.39 2.16
N SER A 84 -27.64 -22.82 1.08
CA SER A 84 -26.99 -23.41 -0.10
C SER A 84 -26.02 -22.46 -0.80
N LYS A 85 -26.30 -21.14 -0.75
CA LYS A 85 -25.43 -20.11 -1.31
C LYS A 85 -24.27 -19.80 -0.38
N VAL A 86 -24.49 -19.74 0.94
CA VAL A 86 -23.40 -19.58 1.93
C VAL A 86 -22.35 -20.69 1.75
N ALA A 87 -22.78 -21.95 1.62
CA ALA A 87 -21.85 -23.08 1.52
C ALA A 87 -20.95 -23.05 0.26
N ARG A 88 -21.28 -22.23 -0.75
CA ARG A 88 -20.50 -22.06 -1.98
C ARG A 88 -19.57 -20.86 -1.96
N GLU A 89 -19.71 -19.99 -0.96
CA GLU A 89 -18.90 -18.78 -0.81
C GLU A 89 -17.61 -19.08 -0.03
N TYR A 90 -16.51 -18.42 -0.38
CA TYR A 90 -15.26 -18.51 0.36
C TYR A 90 -15.23 -17.46 1.47
N PHE A 91 -15.10 -17.91 2.72
CA PHE A 91 -15.01 -17.04 3.88
C PHE A 91 -13.60 -17.02 4.45
N TYR A 92 -13.24 -15.90 5.05
CA TYR A 92 -11.94 -15.66 5.65
C TYR A 92 -12.10 -15.50 7.17
N SER A 93 -11.11 -16.02 7.90
CA SER A 93 -11.00 -15.89 9.35
C SER A 93 -9.59 -15.40 9.69
N PHE A 94 -9.52 -14.30 10.45
CA PHE A 94 -8.27 -13.72 10.94
C PHE A 94 -8.13 -13.87 12.47
N LYS A 95 -8.93 -14.75 13.08
CA LYS A 95 -8.81 -15.05 14.51
C LYS A 95 -7.57 -15.90 14.77
N GLY A 96 -6.68 -15.43 15.65
CA GLY A 96 -5.50 -16.17 16.11
C GLY A 96 -4.27 -16.04 15.20
N THR A 97 -4.43 -15.62 13.95
CA THR A 97 -3.34 -15.15 13.10
C THR A 97 -3.09 -13.67 13.39
N GLY A 98 -1.82 -13.28 13.56
CA GLY A 98 -1.46 -11.86 13.62
C GLY A 98 -1.93 -11.12 12.36
N LYS A 99 -1.79 -9.79 12.34
CA LYS A 99 -2.10 -8.96 11.16
C LYS A 99 -1.49 -9.56 9.87
N VAL A 100 -2.13 -9.39 8.70
CA VAL A 100 -1.76 -9.99 7.40
C VAL A 100 -0.73 -9.14 6.65
N ASN A 101 0.31 -9.72 6.03
CA ASN A 101 1.20 -8.93 5.16
C ASN A 101 0.51 -8.62 3.81
N LYS A 102 0.32 -7.33 3.50
CA LYS A 102 -0.33 -6.85 2.25
C LYS A 102 0.41 -7.30 0.99
N GLU A 103 1.73 -7.39 1.01
CA GLU A 103 2.53 -7.77 -0.18
C GLU A 103 2.34 -9.24 -0.57
N ASN A 104 2.03 -10.09 0.40
CA ASN A 104 1.78 -11.52 0.19
C ASN A 104 0.31 -11.82 -0.12
N TRP A 105 -0.57 -10.80 0.00
CA TRP A 105 -2.01 -10.95 -0.22
C TRP A 105 -2.35 -10.80 -1.71
N LYS A 106 -2.95 -11.84 -2.29
CA LYS A 106 -3.28 -11.89 -3.73
C LYS A 106 -4.76 -11.70 -4.05
N GLU A 107 -5.60 -11.72 -3.02
CA GLU A 107 -7.05 -11.62 -3.14
C GLU A 107 -7.53 -10.18 -2.99
N LYS A 108 -8.85 -9.97 -3.04
CA LYS A 108 -9.45 -8.65 -2.81
C LYS A 108 -9.16 -8.16 -1.38
N GLU A 109 -9.05 -6.84 -1.20
CA GLU A 109 -8.86 -6.23 0.12
C GLU A 109 -10.12 -6.28 1.00
N MET A 110 -11.28 -6.52 0.38
CA MET A 110 -12.59 -6.67 1.03
C MET A 110 -13.05 -8.12 0.86
N VAL A 111 -13.27 -8.82 1.97
CA VAL A 111 -13.59 -10.24 1.96
C VAL A 111 -14.73 -10.63 2.91
N PRO A 112 -15.53 -11.66 2.57
CA PRO A 112 -16.55 -12.21 3.47
C PRO A 112 -15.92 -12.78 4.74
N MET A 113 -16.38 -12.32 5.90
CA MET A 113 -15.83 -12.74 7.20
C MET A 113 -16.61 -13.91 7.79
N PHE A 114 -15.92 -15.01 8.08
CA PHE A 114 -16.55 -16.21 8.64
C PHE A 114 -17.22 -15.92 9.99
N GLU A 115 -16.59 -15.11 10.83
CA GLU A 115 -17.10 -14.77 12.17
C GLU A 115 -18.37 -13.92 12.16
N SER A 116 -18.70 -13.32 11.03
CA SER A 116 -19.86 -12.43 10.88
C SER A 116 -21.14 -13.16 10.46
N ILE A 117 -21.07 -14.46 10.17
CA ILE A 117 -22.22 -15.24 9.71
C ILE A 117 -23.27 -15.33 10.82
N GLN A 118 -24.47 -14.84 10.54
CA GLN A 118 -25.61 -14.85 11.45
C GLN A 118 -26.86 -15.38 10.74
N ALA A 119 -27.59 -16.28 11.41
CA ALA A 119 -28.87 -16.75 10.92
C ALA A 119 -29.95 -15.69 11.20
N VAL A 120 -30.69 -15.31 10.17
CA VAL A 120 -31.80 -14.35 10.23
C VAL A 120 -33.07 -15.04 9.74
N PRO A 121 -34.19 -14.98 10.46
CA PRO A 121 -35.43 -15.59 10.00
C PRO A 121 -35.87 -14.96 8.68
N CYS A 122 -36.36 -15.77 7.74
CA CYS A 122 -36.85 -15.26 6.47
C CYS A 122 -38.06 -14.34 6.70
N ASN A 123 -38.01 -13.10 6.20
CA ASN A 123 -39.05 -12.11 6.41
C ASN A 123 -40.40 -12.53 5.83
N ASN A 124 -40.41 -13.22 4.69
CA ASN A 124 -41.63 -13.63 4.00
C ASN A 124 -42.35 -14.80 4.69
N CYS A 125 -41.62 -15.81 5.21
CA CYS A 125 -42.25 -16.93 5.94
C CYS A 125 -42.15 -16.83 7.47
N LYS A 126 -41.52 -15.77 8.00
CA LYS A 126 -41.28 -15.54 9.43
C LYS A 126 -40.67 -16.76 10.14
N GLY A 127 -39.73 -17.44 9.48
CA GLY A 127 -39.07 -18.64 10.03
C GLY A 127 -39.86 -19.95 9.94
N LYS A 128 -41.05 -19.97 9.31
CA LYS A 128 -41.83 -21.20 9.14
C LYS A 128 -41.30 -22.11 8.03
N GLY A 129 -40.65 -21.54 7.01
CA GLY A 129 -40.17 -22.25 5.81
C GLY A 129 -41.25 -22.43 4.73
N TYR A 130 -42.50 -22.12 5.03
CA TYR A 130 -43.63 -22.19 4.11
C TYR A 130 -44.56 -20.99 4.29
N VAL A 131 -45.31 -20.67 3.25
CA VAL A 131 -46.38 -19.67 3.28
C VAL A 131 -47.71 -20.43 3.26
N GLU A 132 -48.58 -20.11 4.22
CA GLU A 132 -49.93 -20.68 4.28
C GLU A 132 -50.86 -19.85 3.41
N ASN A 133 -51.23 -20.42 2.27
CA ASN A 133 -52.22 -19.82 1.38
C ASN A 133 -53.58 -20.49 1.63
N LYS A 134 -54.67 -19.72 1.48
CA LYS A 134 -56.02 -20.28 1.51
C LYS A 134 -56.16 -21.32 0.39
N CYS A 135 -56.74 -22.47 0.73
CA CYS A 135 -57.01 -23.50 -0.28
C CYS A 135 -58.03 -22.95 -1.28
N LYS A 136 -57.63 -22.90 -2.56
CA LYS A 136 -58.47 -22.33 -3.64
C LYS A 136 -59.77 -23.12 -3.82
N THR A 137 -59.74 -24.43 -3.61
CA THR A 137 -60.88 -25.34 -3.81
C THR A 137 -62.01 -25.10 -2.80
N CYS A 138 -61.68 -24.91 -1.52
CA CYS A 138 -62.68 -24.66 -0.48
C CYS A 138 -62.72 -23.19 -0.02
N GLY A 139 -62.04 -22.27 -0.71
CA GLY A 139 -61.97 -20.86 -0.33
C GLY A 139 -61.40 -20.56 1.07
N GLY A 140 -60.74 -21.52 1.72
CA GLY A 140 -60.25 -21.40 3.09
C GLY A 140 -61.07 -22.10 4.18
N THR A 141 -62.24 -22.66 3.87
CA THR A 141 -63.15 -23.24 4.89
C THR A 141 -62.74 -24.64 5.37
N GLY A 142 -61.98 -25.38 4.57
CA GLY A 142 -61.63 -26.78 4.82
C GLY A 142 -62.72 -27.78 4.41
N MET A 143 -63.94 -27.32 4.16
CA MET A 143 -65.10 -28.14 3.82
C MET A 143 -65.69 -27.73 2.47
N ILE A 144 -66.17 -28.72 1.71
CA ILE A 144 -66.99 -28.48 0.52
C ILE A 144 -68.44 -28.77 0.93
N GLU A 145 -69.32 -27.79 0.73
CA GLU A 145 -70.75 -27.93 0.99
C GLU A 145 -71.47 -28.15 -0.34
N GLU A 146 -72.14 -29.29 -0.45
CA GLU A 146 -72.99 -29.62 -1.58
C GLU A 146 -74.42 -29.85 -1.10
N THR A 147 -75.39 -29.63 -1.98
CA THR A 147 -76.80 -29.90 -1.66
C THR A 147 -77.22 -31.20 -2.30
N LEU A 148 -77.42 -32.24 -1.50
CA LEU A 148 -77.91 -33.52 -1.97
C LEU A 148 -79.43 -33.51 -2.04
N THR A 149 -79.98 -34.12 -3.08
CA THR A 149 -81.42 -34.38 -3.16
C THR A 149 -81.68 -35.74 -2.51
N VAL A 150 -82.37 -35.74 -1.38
CA VAL A 150 -82.71 -36.93 -0.59
C VAL A 150 -84.21 -37.19 -0.72
N LEU A 151 -84.57 -38.43 -1.02
CA LEU A 151 -85.98 -38.87 -1.08
C LEU A 151 -86.41 -39.31 0.32
N VAL A 152 -87.48 -38.73 0.87
CA VAL A 152 -87.94 -38.99 2.24
C VAL A 152 -89.39 -39.48 2.24
N GLY A 153 -89.64 -40.58 2.94
CA GLY A 153 -90.97 -41.22 3.10
C GLY A 153 -91.39 -42.13 1.94
N GLU A 154 -92.50 -42.87 2.11
CA GLU A 154 -93.04 -43.80 1.09
C GLU A 154 -93.45 -43.11 -0.20
N ALA A 155 -93.86 -41.84 -0.11
CA ALA A 155 -94.21 -41.02 -1.27
C ALA A 155 -92.99 -40.46 -2.05
N LEU A 156 -91.77 -40.80 -1.63
CA LEU A 156 -90.50 -40.38 -2.26
C LEU A 156 -90.42 -38.85 -2.48
N LYS A 157 -90.74 -38.07 -1.45
CA LYS A 157 -90.70 -36.61 -1.55
C LYS A 157 -89.24 -36.14 -1.61
N LYS A 158 -88.89 -35.36 -2.65
CA LYS A 158 -87.54 -34.79 -2.83
C LYS A 158 -87.32 -33.64 -1.84
N GLU A 159 -86.42 -33.83 -0.88
CA GLU A 159 -85.89 -32.78 -0.01
C GLU A 159 -84.45 -32.47 -0.40
N LYS A 160 -84.04 -31.20 -0.30
CA LYS A 160 -82.65 -30.80 -0.45
C LYS A 160 -82.01 -30.73 0.92
N ARG A 161 -81.01 -31.56 1.18
CA ARG A 161 -80.26 -31.56 2.45
C ARG A 161 -78.79 -31.20 2.19
N PRO A 162 -78.19 -30.34 3.03
CA PRO A 162 -76.76 -30.03 2.92
C PRO A 162 -75.93 -31.25 3.28
N PHE A 163 -74.86 -31.48 2.53
CA PHE A 163 -73.84 -32.48 2.80
C PHE A 163 -72.49 -31.77 2.77
N ALA A 164 -71.78 -31.83 3.89
CA ALA A 164 -70.46 -31.26 4.03
C ALA A 164 -69.44 -32.38 4.16
N TYR A 165 -68.36 -32.30 3.39
CA TYR A 165 -67.25 -33.22 3.49
C TYR A 165 -65.91 -32.48 3.40
N SER A 166 -64.87 -33.09 3.96
CA SER A 166 -63.53 -32.53 3.99
C SER A 166 -63.02 -32.28 2.56
N CYS A 167 -62.54 -31.08 2.30
CA CYS A 167 -61.92 -30.75 1.02
C CYS A 167 -60.69 -31.65 0.80
N ASP A 168 -60.69 -32.41 -0.29
CA ASP A 168 -59.63 -33.31 -0.74
C ASP A 168 -58.30 -32.58 -0.97
N ALA A 169 -58.37 -31.35 -1.50
CA ALA A 169 -57.22 -30.55 -1.86
C ALA A 169 -56.42 -30.03 -0.66
N CYS A 170 -57.04 -29.87 0.51
CA CYS A 170 -56.37 -29.44 1.75
C CYS A 170 -56.61 -30.39 2.93
N TYR A 171 -57.20 -31.56 2.68
CA TYR A 171 -57.56 -32.58 3.66
C TYR A 171 -58.26 -32.00 4.92
N GLY A 172 -59.23 -31.10 4.73
CA GLY A 172 -59.96 -30.49 5.84
C GLY A 172 -59.31 -29.27 6.51
N SER A 173 -58.05 -28.94 6.21
CA SER A 173 -57.32 -27.87 6.92
C SER A 173 -57.62 -26.43 6.47
N GLY A 174 -58.30 -26.26 5.32
CA GLY A 174 -58.59 -24.95 4.73
C GLY A 174 -57.37 -24.20 4.15
N SER A 175 -56.15 -24.69 4.36
CA SER A 175 -54.91 -24.03 3.91
C SER A 175 -53.96 -24.99 3.19
N ARG A 176 -53.12 -24.44 2.32
CA ARG A 176 -52.00 -25.17 1.70
C ARG A 176 -50.69 -24.53 2.11
N LYS A 177 -49.71 -25.39 2.44
CA LYS A 177 -48.36 -24.98 2.80
C LYS A 177 -47.50 -25.01 1.55
N ASP A 178 -47.31 -23.85 0.94
CA ASP A 178 -46.40 -23.71 -0.19
C ASP A 178 -44.99 -23.41 0.32
N LEU A 179 -43.97 -24.05 -0.27
CA LEU A 179 -42.57 -23.76 0.06
C LEU A 179 -42.30 -22.26 -0.15
N CYS A 180 -41.71 -21.62 0.86
CA CYS A 180 -41.35 -20.22 0.74
C CYS A 180 -40.28 -20.07 -0.33
N LYS A 181 -40.59 -19.33 -1.40
CA LYS A 181 -39.68 -19.13 -2.54
C LYS A 181 -38.40 -18.35 -2.17
N GLU A 182 -38.46 -17.51 -1.14
CA GLU A 182 -37.33 -16.66 -0.75
C GLU A 182 -36.28 -17.43 0.06
N CYS A 183 -36.70 -18.32 0.96
CA CYS A 183 -35.78 -19.15 1.74
C CYS A 183 -35.70 -20.59 1.25
N GLU A 184 -36.40 -20.94 0.18
CA GLU A 184 -36.46 -22.29 -0.41
C GLU A 184 -36.79 -23.40 0.63
N GLY A 185 -37.59 -23.08 1.65
CA GLY A 185 -37.90 -24.02 2.74
C GLY A 185 -36.92 -24.06 3.92
N HIS A 186 -35.78 -23.37 3.84
CA HIS A 186 -34.72 -23.40 4.87
C HIS A 186 -35.03 -22.63 6.17
N LYS A 187 -36.20 -21.97 6.26
CA LYS A 187 -36.67 -21.15 7.41
C LYS A 187 -35.85 -19.87 7.66
N ASN A 188 -34.53 -19.97 7.62
CA ASN A 188 -33.59 -18.90 7.84
C ASN A 188 -32.83 -18.53 6.56
N LEU A 189 -32.50 -17.26 6.45
CA LEU A 189 -31.44 -16.75 5.60
C LEU A 189 -30.19 -16.54 6.47
N TYR A 190 -29.05 -16.34 5.83
CA TYR A 190 -27.78 -16.12 6.50
C TYR A 190 -27.22 -14.80 6.03
N LYS A 191 -26.98 -13.92 7.00
CA LYS A 191 -26.35 -12.63 6.81
C LYS A 191 -24.87 -12.74 7.15
N TYR A 192 -24.00 -12.11 6.37
CA TYR A 192 -22.59 -11.96 6.70
C TYR A 192 -22.07 -10.61 6.23
N GLU A 193 -20.97 -10.18 6.84
CA GLU A 193 -20.30 -8.92 6.59
C GLU A 193 -19.09 -9.13 5.68
N ILE A 194 -18.92 -8.22 4.72
CA ILE A 194 -17.71 -8.10 3.93
C ILE A 194 -16.88 -6.99 4.57
N LEU A 195 -15.76 -7.37 5.18
CA LEU A 195 -14.89 -6.47 5.92
C LEU A 195 -13.51 -6.35 5.25
N PRO A 196 -12.78 -5.25 5.52
CA PRO A 196 -11.41 -5.10 5.09
C PRO A 196 -10.48 -6.13 5.76
N VAL A 197 -9.52 -6.65 4.99
CA VAL A 197 -8.45 -7.52 5.50
C VAL A 197 -7.59 -6.76 6.51
N PRO A 198 -7.31 -7.32 7.71
CA PRO A 198 -6.55 -6.64 8.75
C PRO A 198 -5.04 -6.69 8.47
N PHE A 199 -4.57 -5.86 7.53
CA PHE A 199 -3.17 -5.80 7.15
C PHE A 199 -2.22 -5.33 8.28
N GLN A 200 -0.98 -5.81 8.24
CA GLN A 200 0.12 -5.35 9.09
C GLN A 200 0.45 -3.92 8.74
N THR A 201 0.43 -3.06 9.76
CA THR A 201 1.02 -1.74 9.70
C THR A 201 2.54 -1.88 9.75
N VAL A 202 3.15 -2.21 8.61
CA VAL A 202 4.60 -2.09 8.47
C VAL A 202 4.88 -0.62 8.19
N VAL A 203 5.64 0.02 9.06
CA VAL A 203 6.11 1.39 8.89
C VAL A 203 7.55 1.30 8.41
N THR A 204 7.77 1.31 7.10
CA THR A 204 9.12 1.45 6.54
C THR A 204 9.39 2.93 6.30
N GLY A 205 10.42 3.46 6.99
CA GLY A 205 11.03 4.71 6.59
C GLY A 205 11.84 4.44 5.34
N LEU A 206 11.31 4.78 4.16
CA LEU A 206 11.99 4.63 2.89
C LEU A 206 12.70 5.95 2.56
N PRO A 207 14.03 5.96 2.45
CA PRO A 207 14.75 7.13 2.00
C PRO A 207 14.49 7.34 0.51
N VAL A 208 14.03 8.52 0.14
CA VAL A 208 13.91 8.94 -1.26
C VAL A 208 15.03 9.93 -1.52
N LEU A 209 15.97 9.54 -2.38
CA LEU A 209 17.09 10.36 -2.80
C LEU A 209 17.02 10.54 -4.32
N HIS A 210 17.12 11.78 -4.76
CA HIS A 210 17.36 12.11 -6.16
C HIS A 210 18.69 12.84 -6.28
N SER A 211 19.64 12.27 -7.01
CA SER A 211 20.91 12.93 -7.32
C SER A 211 20.87 13.52 -8.73
N SER A 212 21.52 14.67 -8.93
CA SER A 212 21.78 15.19 -10.28
C SER A 212 23.07 14.62 -10.89
N ALA A 213 23.96 14.05 -10.07
CA ALA A 213 25.03 13.20 -10.57
C ALA A 213 24.45 11.81 -10.91
N GLN A 214 24.75 11.30 -12.11
CA GLN A 214 24.38 9.95 -12.53
C GLN A 214 25.28 8.93 -11.81
N THR A 215 24.93 8.60 -10.57
CA THR A 215 25.74 7.75 -9.71
C THR A 215 25.04 6.44 -9.40
N LYS A 216 25.78 5.32 -9.39
CA LYS A 216 25.28 4.02 -8.92
C LYS A 216 25.11 3.95 -7.40
N TYR A 217 25.61 4.97 -6.68
CA TYR A 217 25.62 5.01 -5.21
C TYR A 217 24.35 5.62 -4.62
N GLU A 218 23.34 6.01 -5.40
CA GLU A 218 22.14 6.68 -4.87
C GLU A 218 21.45 5.89 -3.74
N LYS A 219 21.37 4.56 -3.88
CA LYS A 219 20.77 3.71 -2.84
C LYS A 219 21.60 3.71 -1.55
N GLU A 220 22.91 3.54 -1.66
CA GLU A 220 23.84 3.55 -0.51
C GLU A 220 23.82 4.91 0.20
N ILE A 221 23.88 6.00 -0.59
CA ILE A 221 23.79 7.37 -0.08
C ILE A 221 22.45 7.58 0.65
N GLY A 222 21.34 7.09 0.11
CA GLY A 222 20.02 7.23 0.74
C GLY A 222 19.92 6.50 2.08
N GLU A 223 20.43 5.26 2.16
CA GLU A 223 20.46 4.46 3.39
C GLU A 223 21.39 5.06 4.46
N ASP A 224 22.54 5.58 4.04
CA ASP A 224 23.49 6.25 4.92
C ASP A 224 22.92 7.58 5.45
N LEU A 225 22.37 8.43 4.57
CA LEU A 225 21.71 9.68 4.97
C LEU A 225 20.59 9.42 5.98
N GLN A 226 19.85 8.32 5.85
CA GLN A 226 18.82 7.98 6.83
C GLN A 226 19.39 7.72 8.24
N LYS A 227 20.62 7.20 8.34
CA LYS A 227 21.28 6.91 9.62
C LYS A 227 22.01 8.11 10.19
N VAL A 228 22.59 8.94 9.32
CA VAL A 228 23.50 10.04 9.70
C VAL A 228 23.00 11.42 9.25
N LEU A 229 21.68 11.61 9.12
CA LEU A 229 21.10 12.86 8.60
C LEU A 229 21.52 14.09 9.41
N ASP A 230 21.69 13.93 10.73
CA ASP A 230 22.12 15.00 11.64
C ASP A 230 23.64 15.29 11.55
N ASP A 231 24.41 14.36 10.97
CA ASP A 231 25.85 14.46 10.77
C ASP A 231 26.23 14.94 9.37
N VAL A 232 25.26 15.12 8.47
CA VAL A 232 25.46 15.73 7.15
C VAL A 232 24.72 17.06 7.10
N GLU A 233 25.44 18.14 6.85
CA GLU A 233 24.82 19.45 6.78
C GLU A 233 24.16 19.64 5.41
N GLY A 234 22.86 19.92 5.42
CA GLY A 234 22.03 20.19 4.26
C GLY A 234 21.00 21.27 4.54
N ILE A 235 20.46 21.87 3.49
CA ILE A 235 19.48 22.95 3.60
C ILE A 235 18.08 22.36 3.66
N LYS A 236 17.34 22.73 4.69
CA LYS A 236 15.96 22.27 4.93
C LYS A 236 14.97 23.22 4.26
N PHE A 237 14.00 22.66 3.55
CA PHE A 237 12.88 23.36 2.92
C PHE A 237 11.55 22.77 3.40
N SER A 238 10.55 23.63 3.59
CA SER A 238 9.21 23.18 3.98
C SER A 238 8.46 22.52 2.83
N ASP A 239 8.68 23.01 1.61
CA ASP A 239 7.99 22.53 0.41
C ASP A 239 8.81 22.75 -0.86
N PHE A 240 8.37 22.11 -1.95
CA PHE A 240 9.04 22.20 -3.25
C PHE A 240 8.92 23.58 -3.92
N LYS A 241 7.92 24.40 -3.57
CA LYS A 241 7.78 25.74 -4.13
C LYS A 241 8.87 26.65 -3.56
N GLU A 242 9.15 26.53 -2.27
CA GLU A 242 10.27 27.19 -1.62
C GLU A 242 11.61 26.71 -2.21
N LEU A 243 11.82 25.39 -2.28
CA LEU A 243 13.02 24.80 -2.88
C LEU A 243 13.28 25.32 -4.30
N GLU A 244 12.28 25.27 -5.19
CA GLU A 244 12.42 25.73 -6.58
C GLU A 244 12.83 27.20 -6.67
N SER A 245 12.31 28.04 -5.78
CA SER A 245 12.62 29.48 -5.78
C SER A 245 14.00 29.81 -5.22
N LYS A 246 14.55 28.96 -4.35
CA LYS A 246 15.77 29.24 -3.58
C LYS A 246 16.95 28.35 -3.92
N VAL A 247 16.77 27.24 -4.65
CA VAL A 247 17.82 26.24 -4.92
C VAL A 247 19.09 26.85 -5.51
N GLU A 248 18.97 27.75 -6.49
CA GLU A 248 20.13 28.39 -7.12
C GLU A 248 20.86 29.34 -6.15
N ALA A 249 20.11 30.15 -5.41
CA ALA A 249 20.68 31.04 -4.38
C ALA A 249 21.34 30.24 -3.24
N SER A 250 20.76 29.09 -2.89
CA SER A 250 21.19 28.22 -1.79
C SER A 250 22.48 27.48 -2.09
N LEU A 251 22.61 26.96 -3.32
CA LEU A 251 23.81 26.27 -3.79
C LEU A 251 24.89 27.22 -4.31
N GLY A 252 24.49 28.39 -4.82
CA GLY A 252 25.37 29.31 -5.55
C GLY A 252 25.69 28.87 -6.98
N TYR A 253 25.00 27.84 -7.48
CA TYR A 253 25.11 27.34 -8.84
C TYR A 253 23.82 26.63 -9.25
N MET A 254 23.59 26.54 -10.56
CA MET A 254 22.45 25.83 -11.13
C MET A 254 22.82 25.29 -12.51
N ASN A 255 22.58 24.00 -12.73
CA ASN A 255 22.81 23.34 -14.01
C ASN A 255 21.52 22.66 -14.51
N LYS A 256 21.53 22.15 -15.74
CA LYS A 256 20.34 21.49 -16.34
C LYS A 256 19.95 20.21 -15.60
N ASN A 257 20.92 19.46 -15.05
CA ASN A 257 20.67 18.23 -14.32
C ASN A 257 19.97 18.53 -12.99
N ILE A 258 20.45 19.53 -12.23
CA ILE A 258 19.83 19.97 -10.97
C ILE A 258 18.35 20.36 -11.19
N LYS A 259 18.04 21.13 -12.25
CA LYS A 259 16.64 21.48 -12.59
C LYS A 259 15.77 20.24 -12.85
N LYS A 260 16.32 19.23 -13.55
CA LYS A 260 15.62 17.96 -13.79
C LYS A 260 15.42 17.20 -12.49
N THR A 261 16.44 17.11 -11.64
CA THR A 261 16.40 16.43 -10.34
C THR A 261 15.36 17.06 -9.41
N VAL A 262 15.29 18.39 -9.33
CA VAL A 262 14.23 19.11 -8.59
C VAL A 262 12.84 18.73 -9.12
N SER A 263 12.67 18.68 -10.45
CA SER A 263 11.39 18.36 -11.07
C SER A 263 10.96 16.91 -10.80
N SER A 264 11.90 15.95 -10.90
CA SER A 264 11.66 14.55 -10.59
C SER A 264 11.30 14.35 -9.11
N ALA A 265 12.09 14.93 -8.21
CA ALA A 265 11.84 14.87 -6.78
C ALA A 265 10.48 15.48 -6.41
N LYS A 266 10.08 16.58 -7.06
CA LYS A 266 8.76 17.19 -6.90
C LYS A 266 7.63 16.28 -7.37
N SER A 267 7.83 15.56 -8.48
CA SER A 267 6.86 14.60 -9.00
C SER A 267 6.62 13.47 -7.99
N ASP A 268 7.69 12.89 -7.47
CA ASP A 268 7.63 11.79 -6.51
C ASP A 268 7.07 12.25 -5.17
N HIS A 269 7.50 13.40 -4.65
CA HIS A 269 6.91 13.97 -3.45
C HIS A 269 5.41 14.24 -3.61
N LYS A 270 4.95 14.66 -4.79
CA LYS A 270 3.51 14.83 -5.07
C LYS A 270 2.77 13.50 -5.17
N SER A 271 3.38 12.45 -5.73
CA SER A 271 2.76 11.13 -5.82
C SER A 271 2.59 10.53 -4.42
N TYR A 272 3.62 10.62 -3.57
CA TYR A 272 3.56 10.16 -2.18
C TYR A 272 2.56 10.95 -1.33
N ASN A 273 2.44 12.27 -1.51
CA ASN A 273 1.43 13.07 -0.80
C ASN A 273 -0.02 12.74 -1.19
N LYS A 274 -0.25 12.18 -2.38
CA LYS A 274 -1.59 11.75 -2.84
C LYS A 274 -1.92 10.32 -2.42
N ASP A 275 -0.90 9.53 -2.12
CA ASP A 275 -1.05 8.15 -1.69
C ASP A 275 -1.56 8.11 -0.24
N LYS A 276 -2.71 7.47 -0.04
CA LYS A 276 -3.34 7.33 1.29
C LYS A 276 -2.51 6.45 2.23
N ASP A 277 -1.68 5.59 1.65
CA ASP A 277 -0.82 4.65 2.36
C ASP A 277 0.58 5.24 2.60
N THR A 278 0.85 6.49 2.24
CA THR A 278 2.19 7.09 2.41
C THR A 278 2.12 8.44 3.13
N GLN A 279 3.05 8.66 4.06
CA GLN A 279 3.22 9.93 4.76
C GLN A 279 4.67 10.40 4.66
N ILE A 280 4.88 11.64 4.24
CA ILE A 280 6.21 12.26 4.25
C ILE A 280 6.56 12.66 5.68
N THR A 281 7.77 12.31 6.12
CA THR A 281 8.14 12.39 7.55
C THR A 281 9.28 13.31 7.87
N THR A 282 9.98 13.79 6.85
CA THR A 282 11.06 14.76 7.00
C THR A 282 10.75 15.98 6.14
N PRO A 283 11.33 17.15 6.47
CA PRO A 283 11.40 18.22 5.49
C PRO A 283 12.19 17.76 4.26
N ILE A 284 12.13 18.58 3.21
CA ILE A 284 12.93 18.36 2.01
C ILE A 284 14.34 18.87 2.30
N TYR A 285 15.34 18.01 2.12
CA TYR A 285 16.74 18.37 2.26
C TYR A 285 17.36 18.57 0.89
N LEU A 286 18.10 19.66 0.75
CA LEU A 286 18.98 19.92 -0.38
C LEU A 286 20.43 19.82 0.08
N PHE A 287 21.18 18.96 -0.57
CA PHE A 287 22.60 18.77 -0.32
C PHE A 287 23.41 19.19 -1.55
N PRO A 288 24.49 19.97 -1.37
CA PRO A 288 25.46 20.14 -2.43
C PRO A 288 26.18 18.81 -2.66
N LEU A 289 26.37 18.47 -3.93
CA LEU A 289 27.07 17.27 -4.37
C LEU A 289 28.21 17.68 -5.30
N ILE A 290 29.41 17.14 -5.07
CA ILE A 290 30.54 17.34 -5.97
C ILE A 290 30.92 15.98 -6.56
N GLN A 291 31.03 15.92 -7.88
CA GLN A 291 31.54 14.77 -8.61
C GLN A 291 32.91 15.12 -9.18
N MET A 292 33.94 14.39 -8.77
CA MET A 292 35.32 14.59 -9.20
C MET A 292 35.74 13.44 -10.12
N PHE A 293 36.15 13.77 -11.34
CA PHE A 293 36.69 12.81 -12.29
C PHE A 293 38.19 12.74 -12.13
N CYS A 294 38.69 11.57 -11.74
CA CYS A 294 40.08 11.36 -11.42
C CYS A 294 40.71 10.38 -12.40
N GLU A 295 41.98 10.62 -12.73
CA GLU A 295 42.77 9.75 -13.59
C GLU A 295 44.18 9.57 -13.02
N THR A 296 44.54 8.30 -12.80
CA THR A 296 45.85 7.90 -12.27
C THR A 296 46.94 8.06 -13.33
N LYS A 297 48.22 8.13 -12.92
CA LYS A 297 49.37 8.16 -13.85
C LYS A 297 49.43 6.94 -14.77
N LYS A 298 48.77 5.84 -14.39
CA LYS A 298 48.66 4.59 -15.15
C LYS A 298 47.40 4.53 -16.03
N GLY A 299 46.66 5.64 -16.16
CA GLY A 299 45.48 5.76 -17.03
C GLY A 299 44.19 5.16 -16.46
N SER A 300 44.19 4.63 -15.24
CA SER A 300 42.96 4.17 -14.59
C SER A 300 42.11 5.38 -14.20
N LYS A 301 40.84 5.37 -14.59
CA LYS A 301 39.86 6.43 -14.31
C LYS A 301 38.92 6.01 -13.20
N PHE A 302 38.58 6.95 -12.34
CA PHE A 302 37.63 6.74 -11.25
C PHE A 302 36.95 8.06 -10.89
N GLU A 303 35.89 7.97 -10.11
CA GLU A 303 35.06 9.09 -9.70
C GLU A 303 34.92 9.10 -8.19
N ILE A 304 35.03 10.30 -7.61
CA ILE A 304 34.77 10.57 -6.21
C ILE A 304 33.52 11.44 -6.12
N TYR A 305 32.57 11.05 -5.28
CA TYR A 305 31.37 11.81 -4.98
C TYR A 305 31.44 12.30 -3.54
N SER A 306 31.18 13.59 -3.34
CA SER A 306 31.09 14.21 -2.03
C SER A 306 29.73 14.85 -1.83
N LEU A 307 29.06 14.53 -0.73
CA LEU A 307 27.73 15.03 -0.41
C LEU A 307 27.73 15.74 0.96
N GLY A 308 27.31 17.00 1.01
CA GLY A 308 27.20 17.78 2.26
C GLY A 308 28.04 19.06 2.25
N SER A 309 28.07 19.80 3.36
CA SER A 309 28.77 21.09 3.47
C SER A 309 30.29 20.94 3.59
N ALA A 310 31.00 22.06 3.55
CA ALA A 310 32.42 22.14 3.87
C ALA A 310 32.78 21.61 5.26
N ASN A 311 31.88 21.72 6.23
CA ASN A 311 32.14 21.24 7.59
C ASN A 311 31.83 19.75 7.75
N LYS A 312 30.77 19.28 7.09
CA LYS A 312 30.18 17.96 7.31
C LYS A 312 29.70 17.35 5.99
N PHE A 313 30.48 16.43 5.44
CA PHE A 313 30.20 15.74 4.18
C PHE A 313 30.60 14.27 4.18
N MET A 314 29.94 13.48 3.33
CA MET A 314 30.19 12.07 3.06
C MET A 314 30.96 11.87 1.76
N ILE A 315 31.66 10.74 1.64
CA ILE A 315 32.44 10.39 0.44
C ILE A 315 32.15 8.98 -0.05
N TYR A 316 31.91 8.88 -1.35
CA TYR A 316 31.76 7.65 -2.11
C TYR A 316 32.72 7.65 -3.30
N SER A 317 33.18 6.48 -3.73
CA SER A 317 34.00 6.39 -4.94
C SER A 317 33.87 5.02 -5.59
N ASN A 318 34.09 4.97 -6.91
CA ASN A 318 34.20 3.72 -7.66
C ASN A 318 35.66 3.25 -7.85
N PHE A 319 36.58 3.79 -7.06
CA PHE A 319 38.01 3.56 -7.21
C PHE A 319 38.39 2.10 -7.27
#